data_AF-A0A6C0CSD7-F1
#
_entry.id   AF-A0A6C0CSD7-F1
#
_cell.length_a   1.000
_cell.length_b   1.000
_cell.length_c   1.000
_cell.angle_alpha   90.00
_cell.angle_beta   90.00
_cell.angle_gamma   90.00
#
_symmetry.space_group_name_H-M   'P 1'
#
loop_
_entity.id
_entity.type
_entity.pdbx_description
1 polymer ?
#
loop_
_entity_poly.entity_id
_entity_poly.type
_entity_poly.pdbx_seq_one_letter_code
_entity_poly.pdbx_strand_id
1 'polypeptide(L)'
;MGWIALTYSNDIPVCLWITARECCLVEVCLDERLFGDTIIRAEKVGKKYIISDIYIYNSTCIFASSTFQQRYEWTKELLSRFYKKGLAEFVHKSDLPENISLRGHEVYDFKEGSHGCFVELEHFEIVIKSEIPDVYTVKGKQGYVMVPDLKTSVFLRSKGGEFKLKCISQNGNWVCQEYIPELK
;
A
#
# COMPACT_ATOMS: atom_id res chain seq x y z
N MET A 1 -0.41 -4.66 7.62
CA MET A 1 0.76 -3.95 8.18
C MET A 1 1.14 -4.56 9.51
N GLY A 2 2.42 -4.47 9.84
CA GLY A 2 2.98 -4.94 11.09
C GLY A 2 4.38 -4.40 11.29
N TRP A 3 5.10 -5.06 12.19
CA TRP A 3 6.42 -4.67 12.63
C TRP A 3 7.36 -5.86 12.54
N ILE A 4 8.57 -5.61 12.08
CA ILE A 4 9.71 -6.50 12.29
C ILE A 4 10.43 -6.02 13.55
N ALA A 5 10.59 -6.91 14.53
CA ALA A 5 11.38 -6.65 15.72
C ALA A 5 12.63 -7.54 15.68
N LEU A 6 13.80 -6.90 15.72
CA LEU A 6 15.11 -7.55 15.81
C LEU A 6 15.59 -7.35 17.24
N THR A 7 15.59 -8.42 18.03
CA THR A 7 15.88 -8.39 19.48
C THR A 7 16.66 -9.63 19.88
N TYR A 8 17.03 -9.73 21.15
CA TYR A 8 17.64 -10.92 21.74
C TYR A 8 16.63 -11.65 22.64
N SER A 9 16.54 -12.96 22.49
CA SER A 9 15.83 -13.84 23.41
C SER A 9 16.84 -14.81 24.02
N ASN A 10 17.12 -14.65 25.32
CA ASN A 10 18.16 -15.42 26.03
C ASN A 10 19.51 -15.39 25.30
N ASP A 11 19.99 -14.19 24.96
CA ASP A 11 21.24 -13.94 24.22
C ASP A 11 21.29 -14.50 22.79
N ILE A 12 20.17 -14.98 22.25
CA ILE A 12 20.06 -15.44 20.87
C ILE A 12 19.37 -14.35 20.04
N PRO A 13 19.96 -13.89 18.91
CA PRO A 13 19.31 -12.91 18.03
C PRO A 13 18.06 -13.53 17.39
N VAL A 14 16.93 -12.87 17.54
CA VAL A 14 15.63 -13.30 17.00
C VAL A 14 14.98 -12.19 16.18
N CYS A 15 14.43 -12.59 15.03
CA CYS A 15 13.62 -11.71 14.19
C CYS A 15 12.16 -12.13 14.33
N LEU A 16 11.32 -11.20 14.77
CA LEU A 16 9.90 -11.41 14.99
C LEU A 16 9.08 -10.58 14.00
N TRP A 17 8.05 -11.17 13.45
CA TRP A 17 6.97 -10.47 12.77
C TRP A 17 5.79 -10.31 13.72
N ILE A 18 5.38 -9.06 13.94
CA ILE A 18 4.38 -8.68 14.93
C ILE A 18 3.27 -7.89 14.24
N THR A 19 2.03 -8.32 14.43
CA THR A 19 0.84 -7.56 14.10
C THR A 19 -0.09 -7.51 15.32
N ALA A 20 -1.26 -6.88 15.19
CA ALA A 20 -2.28 -6.92 16.22
C ALA A 20 -2.84 -8.34 16.49
N ARG A 21 -2.60 -9.32 15.59
CA ARG A 21 -3.19 -10.66 15.66
C ARG A 21 -2.18 -11.79 15.73
N GLU A 22 -0.93 -11.56 15.31
CA GLU A 22 0.10 -12.59 15.23
C GLU A 22 1.44 -12.07 15.74
N CYS A 23 2.19 -12.96 16.38
CA CYS A 23 3.59 -12.79 16.70
C CYS A 23 4.29 -14.10 16.34
N CYS A 24 5.21 -14.07 15.37
CA CYS A 24 5.89 -15.27 14.91
C CYS A 24 7.36 -15.00 14.56
N LEU A 25 8.18 -16.05 14.70
CA LEU A 25 9.58 -16.03 14.30
C LEU A 25 9.70 -15.98 12.77
N VAL A 26 10.69 -15.23 12.31
CA VAL A 26 11.02 -15.07 10.89
C VAL A 26 12.47 -15.50 10.68
N GLU A 27 12.66 -16.49 9.83
CA GLU A 27 14.00 -16.94 9.43
C GLU A 27 14.61 -15.96 8.42
N VAL A 28 15.62 -15.21 8.85
CA VAL A 28 16.23 -14.14 8.07
C VAL A 28 17.75 -14.20 8.18
N CYS A 29 18.46 -13.74 7.14
CA CYS A 29 19.90 -13.54 7.16
C CYS A 29 20.20 -12.04 7.31
N LEU A 30 20.42 -11.63 8.56
CA LEU A 30 20.77 -10.25 8.94
C LEU A 30 22.03 -10.27 9.80
N ASP A 31 22.75 -9.16 9.77
CA ASP A 31 23.88 -8.92 10.66
C ASP A 31 23.41 -8.73 12.12
N GLU A 32 24.09 -9.38 13.07
CA GLU A 32 23.75 -9.36 14.50
C GLU A 32 23.73 -7.95 15.12
N ARG A 33 24.47 -7.00 14.52
CA ARG A 33 24.53 -5.60 14.97
C ARG A 33 23.20 -4.86 14.89
N LEU A 34 22.21 -5.41 14.19
CA LEU A 34 20.86 -4.86 14.11
C LEU A 34 19.92 -5.33 15.22
N PHE A 35 20.29 -6.34 16.00
CA PHE A 35 19.38 -7.02 16.94
C PHE A 35 19.30 -6.34 18.32
N GLY A 36 19.80 -5.12 18.47
CA GLY A 36 19.69 -4.36 19.72
C GLY A 36 18.30 -3.75 19.96
N ASP A 37 17.20 -4.50 19.83
CA ASP A 37 15.84 -3.96 19.89
C ASP A 37 15.53 -2.95 18.77
N THR A 38 15.84 -3.33 17.53
CA THR A 38 15.48 -2.55 16.35
C THR A 38 14.04 -2.91 15.92
N ILE A 39 13.20 -1.89 15.74
CA ILE A 39 11.80 -2.04 15.33
C ILE A 39 11.59 -1.34 13.99
N ILE A 40 11.19 -2.12 12.99
CA ILE A 40 11.03 -1.69 11.60
C ILE A 40 9.57 -1.87 11.20
N ARG A 41 8.98 -0.87 10.56
CA ARG A 41 7.63 -0.96 9.99
C ARG A 41 7.67 -1.72 8.68
N ALA A 42 6.78 -2.68 8.52
CA ALA A 42 6.74 -3.50 7.32
C ALA A 42 5.35 -4.01 6.93
N GLU A 43 5.24 -4.45 5.69
CA GLU A 43 4.08 -5.11 5.11
C GLU A 43 4.46 -6.49 4.60
N LYS A 44 3.71 -7.52 5.02
CA LYS A 44 3.91 -8.89 4.54
C LYS A 44 3.09 -9.13 3.27
N VAL A 45 3.77 -9.45 2.17
CA VAL A 45 3.18 -9.81 0.88
C VAL A 45 3.71 -11.19 0.48
N GLY A 46 2.91 -12.23 0.75
CA GLY A 46 3.37 -13.62 0.60
C GLY A 46 4.54 -13.92 1.54
N LYS A 47 5.72 -14.24 0.97
CA LYS A 47 6.98 -14.47 1.71
C LYS A 47 7.87 -13.23 1.81
N LYS A 48 7.45 -12.11 1.22
CA LYS A 48 8.21 -10.85 1.21
C LYS A 48 7.74 -9.94 2.33
N TYR A 49 8.69 -9.22 2.92
CA TYR A 49 8.48 -8.18 3.89
C TYR A 49 8.93 -6.86 3.28
N ILE A 50 7.95 -6.02 2.95
CA ILE A 50 8.18 -4.72 2.36
C ILE A 50 8.46 -3.74 3.50
N ILE A 51 9.71 -3.28 3.59
CA ILE A 51 10.20 -2.39 4.63
C ILE A 51 9.89 -0.95 4.25
N SER A 52 9.21 -0.21 5.14
CA SER A 52 8.70 1.14 4.84
C SER A 52 9.25 2.25 5.73
N ASP A 53 9.57 1.95 6.99
CA ASP A 53 10.07 2.93 7.96
C ASP A 53 10.77 2.21 9.11
N ILE A 54 11.49 2.93 9.96
CA ILE A 54 12.11 2.44 11.19
C ILE A 54 11.65 3.28 12.37
N TYR A 55 11.31 2.64 13.49
CA TYR A 55 10.79 3.32 14.69
C TYR A 55 11.85 3.41 15.79
N ILE A 56 12.47 2.27 16.08
CA ILE A 56 13.57 2.14 17.05
C ILE A 56 14.76 1.53 16.31
N TYR A 57 15.94 2.08 16.53
CA TYR A 57 17.20 1.52 16.04
C TYR A 57 18.14 1.32 17.22
N ASN A 58 18.55 0.08 17.47
CA ASN A 58 19.43 -0.29 18.58
C ASN A 58 19.05 0.38 19.92
N SER A 59 17.83 0.11 20.38
CA SER A 59 17.19 0.63 21.60
C SER A 59 16.96 2.15 21.63
N THR A 60 17.30 2.87 20.56
CA THR A 60 17.10 4.32 20.46
C THR A 60 15.85 4.61 19.64
N CYS A 61 14.90 5.34 20.23
CA CYS A 61 13.70 5.81 19.53
C CYS A 61 14.07 6.96 18.58
N ILE A 62 14.42 6.61 17.35
CA ILE A 62 14.82 7.58 16.32
C ILE A 62 13.61 8.27 15.69
N PHE A 63 12.41 7.70 15.79
CA PHE A 63 11.18 8.30 15.25
C PHE A 63 10.96 9.73 15.75
N ALA A 64 11.15 9.97 17.05
CA ALA A 64 10.86 11.26 17.69
C ALA A 64 11.83 12.39 17.29
N SER A 65 13.02 12.05 16.79
CA SER A 65 14.11 13.01 16.52
C SER A 65 14.57 13.00 15.06
N SER A 66 13.80 12.41 14.17
CA SER A 66 14.12 12.36 12.74
C SER A 66 12.86 12.49 11.89
N THR A 67 13.06 12.98 10.68
CA THR A 67 12.02 13.05 9.64
C THR A 67 11.79 11.69 9.00
N PHE A 68 10.63 11.48 8.38
CA PHE A 68 10.39 10.26 7.61
C PHE A 68 11.43 10.04 6.51
N GLN A 69 11.82 11.10 5.78
CA GLN A 69 12.81 11.01 4.69
C GLN A 69 14.15 10.44 5.18
N GLN A 70 14.67 10.95 6.30
CA GLN A 70 15.91 10.44 6.89
C GLN A 70 15.80 8.97 7.24
N ARG A 71 14.71 8.57 7.91
CA ARG A 71 14.49 7.17 8.30
C ARG A 71 14.35 6.25 7.10
N TYR A 72 13.65 6.70 6.05
CA TYR A 72 13.47 6.00 4.79
C TYR A 72 14.81 5.77 4.06
N GLU A 73 15.69 6.76 4.04
CA GLU A 73 17.04 6.63 3.48
C GLU A 73 17.90 5.68 4.33
N TRP A 74 17.88 5.83 5.65
CA TRP A 74 18.63 4.96 6.55
C TRP A 74 18.19 3.50 6.43
N THR A 75 16.88 3.22 6.34
CA THR A 75 16.40 1.83 6.15
C THR A 75 16.92 1.23 4.85
N LYS A 76 17.00 2.01 3.78
CA LYS A 76 17.58 1.55 2.51
C LYS A 76 19.06 1.20 2.67
N GLU A 77 19.82 2.08 3.33
CA GLU A 77 21.24 1.86 3.60
C GLU A 77 21.47 0.64 4.50
N LEU A 78 20.72 0.51 5.59
CA LEU A 78 20.80 -0.61 6.53
C LEU A 78 20.56 -1.95 5.82
N LEU A 79 19.51 -2.05 5.00
CA LEU A 79 19.22 -3.26 4.24
C LEU A 79 20.32 -3.56 3.21
N SER A 80 20.82 -2.56 2.49
CA SER A 80 21.89 -2.80 1.51
C SER A 80 23.20 -3.30 2.14
N ARG A 81 23.47 -2.92 3.40
CA ARG A 81 24.71 -3.26 4.09
C ARG A 81 24.64 -4.54 4.91
N PHE A 82 23.51 -4.78 5.58
CA PHE A 82 23.41 -5.78 6.65
C PHE A 82 22.44 -6.93 6.35
N TYR A 83 21.67 -6.84 5.26
CA TYR A 83 20.75 -7.89 4.86
C TYR A 83 21.29 -8.70 3.68
N LYS A 84 21.13 -10.01 3.77
CA LYS A 84 21.34 -10.92 2.63
C LYS A 84 20.07 -11.70 2.36
N LYS A 85 19.80 -11.90 1.07
CA LYS A 85 18.65 -12.66 0.62
C LYS A 85 18.67 -14.09 1.19
N GLY A 86 17.59 -14.48 1.85
CA GLY A 86 17.43 -15.78 2.50
C GLY A 86 16.01 -16.32 2.36
N LEU A 87 15.53 -17.01 3.41
CA LEU A 87 14.18 -17.60 3.45
C LEU A 87 13.08 -16.53 3.52
N ALA A 88 13.22 -15.57 4.44
CA ALA A 88 12.44 -14.35 4.41
C ALA A 88 13.10 -13.30 3.51
N GLU A 89 12.32 -12.73 2.60
CA GLU A 89 12.81 -11.71 1.69
C GLU A 89 12.43 -10.31 2.18
N PHE A 90 13.42 -9.52 2.61
CA PHE A 90 13.20 -8.11 2.94
C PHE A 90 13.46 -7.27 1.70
N VAL A 91 12.52 -6.36 1.40
CA VAL A 91 12.57 -5.48 0.23
C VAL A 91 12.28 -4.07 0.70
N HIS A 92 13.18 -3.12 0.43
CA HIS A 92 12.91 -1.72 0.72
C HIS A 92 11.81 -1.21 -0.22
N LYS A 93 10.91 -0.36 0.28
CA LYS A 93 9.79 0.17 -0.51
C LYS A 93 10.25 0.90 -1.79
N SER A 94 11.46 1.49 -1.80
CA SER A 94 12.03 2.13 -3.00
C SER A 94 12.39 1.17 -4.13
N ASP A 95 12.55 -0.12 -3.81
CA ASP A 95 13.03 -1.14 -4.75
C ASP A 95 11.85 -1.99 -5.28
N LEU A 96 10.63 -1.55 -4.99
CA LEU A 96 9.42 -2.10 -5.55
C LEU A 96 9.32 -1.74 -7.05
N PRO A 97 8.96 -2.69 -7.93
CA PRO A 97 8.76 -2.38 -9.34
C PRO A 97 7.66 -1.35 -9.55
N GLU A 98 7.89 -0.40 -10.48
CA GLU A 98 7.00 0.73 -10.77
C GLU A 98 5.58 0.30 -11.20
N ASN A 99 5.44 -0.91 -11.74
CA ASN A 99 4.19 -1.43 -12.29
C ASN A 99 3.29 -2.12 -11.25
N ILE A 100 3.57 -1.97 -9.95
CA ILE A 100 2.71 -2.52 -8.91
C ILE A 100 1.42 -1.71 -8.84
N SER A 101 0.28 -2.41 -8.89
CA SER A 101 -1.02 -1.79 -8.62
C SER A 101 -1.06 -1.34 -7.15
N LEU A 102 -0.91 -0.04 -6.95
CA LEU A 102 -0.98 0.60 -5.64
C LEU A 102 -2.41 1.03 -5.35
N ARG A 103 -2.92 0.70 -4.16
CA ARG A 103 -4.19 1.25 -3.68
C ARG A 103 -4.08 2.76 -3.38
N GLY A 104 -2.92 3.19 -2.94
CA GLY A 104 -2.67 4.53 -2.42
C GLY A 104 -1.21 4.71 -2.07
N HIS A 105 -0.87 5.88 -1.54
CA HIS A 105 0.46 6.20 -1.03
C HIS A 105 0.34 6.92 0.32
N GLU A 106 1.39 6.83 1.13
CA GLU A 106 1.50 7.61 2.36
C GLU A 106 2.19 8.93 2.03
N VAL A 107 1.61 10.05 2.50
CA VAL A 107 2.19 11.39 2.40
C VAL A 107 2.69 11.79 3.77
N TYR A 108 3.92 12.30 3.82
CA TYR A 108 4.58 12.74 5.05
C TYR A 108 4.91 14.22 4.94
N ASP A 109 4.87 14.92 6.08
CA ASP A 109 5.44 16.25 6.18
C ASP A 109 6.96 16.17 6.46
N PHE A 110 7.61 17.32 6.56
CA PHE A 110 9.05 17.41 6.87
C PHE A 110 9.33 17.53 8.37
N LYS A 111 8.36 17.21 9.24
CA LYS A 111 8.50 17.37 10.69
C LYS A 111 9.02 16.07 11.32
N GLU A 112 9.85 16.23 12.34
CA GLU A 112 10.31 15.11 13.16
C GLU A 112 9.14 14.46 13.92
N GLY A 113 9.15 13.14 14.04
CA GLY A 113 8.10 12.39 14.74
C GLY A 113 6.72 12.49 14.10
N SER A 114 6.61 12.94 12.85
CA SER A 114 5.33 12.99 12.15
C SER A 114 4.91 11.62 11.63
N HIS A 115 3.59 11.41 11.62
CA HIS A 115 2.98 10.24 11.04
C HIS A 115 2.51 10.55 9.62
N GLY A 116 2.69 9.59 8.72
CA GLY A 116 2.17 9.69 7.37
C GLY A 116 0.64 9.61 7.33
N CYS A 117 0.04 10.32 6.38
CA CYS A 117 -1.37 10.21 6.06
C CYS A 117 -1.52 9.35 4.80
N PHE A 118 -2.39 8.34 4.85
CA PHE A 118 -2.67 7.52 3.67
C PHE A 118 -3.63 8.25 2.72
N VAL A 119 -3.21 8.40 1.48
CA VAL A 119 -3.99 8.96 0.38
C VAL A 119 -4.27 7.85 -0.64
N GLU A 120 -5.56 7.55 -0.84
CA GLU A 120 -5.99 6.55 -1.82
C GLU A 120 -5.77 7.10 -3.25
N LEU A 121 -5.22 6.28 -4.14
CA LEU A 121 -5.09 6.65 -5.55
C LEU A 121 -6.46 6.52 -6.20
N GLU A 122 -6.99 7.63 -6.70
CA GLU A 122 -8.25 7.61 -7.42
C GLU A 122 -8.06 6.92 -8.78
N HIS A 123 -8.58 5.70 -8.90
CA HIS A 123 -8.62 4.97 -10.16
C HIS A 123 -9.90 5.31 -10.91
N PHE A 124 -9.74 6.01 -12.03
CA PHE A 124 -10.84 6.31 -12.94
C PHE A 124 -10.65 5.58 -14.26
N GLU A 125 -11.75 5.05 -14.77
CA GLU A 125 -11.84 4.56 -16.13
C GLU A 125 -12.44 5.66 -17.02
N ILE A 126 -12.04 5.68 -18.29
CA ILE A 126 -12.69 6.54 -19.28
C ILE A 126 -13.89 5.77 -19.82
N VAL A 127 -15.08 6.28 -19.55
CA VAL A 127 -16.35 5.70 -19.99
C VAL A 127 -16.87 6.49 -21.18
N ILE A 128 -17.30 5.77 -22.20
CA ILE A 128 -17.87 6.32 -23.44
C ILE A 128 -19.32 5.86 -23.54
N LYS A 129 -20.21 6.84 -23.75
CA LYS A 129 -21.61 6.59 -24.05
C LYS A 129 -21.74 6.03 -25.47
N SER A 130 -22.49 4.94 -25.62
CA SER A 130 -22.77 4.38 -26.94
C SER A 130 -23.97 5.08 -27.61
N GLU A 131 -24.23 4.73 -28.87
CA GLU A 131 -25.44 5.14 -29.60
C GLU A 131 -26.73 4.60 -28.95
N ILE A 132 -26.62 3.50 -28.20
CA ILE A 132 -27.76 2.91 -27.48
C ILE A 132 -27.93 3.66 -26.15
N PRO A 133 -29.13 4.18 -25.84
CA PRO A 133 -29.42 4.82 -24.57
C PRO A 133 -29.07 3.93 -23.37
N ASP A 134 -28.48 4.52 -22.33
CA ASP A 134 -28.09 3.84 -21.08
C ASP A 134 -27.08 2.69 -21.24
N VAL A 135 -26.42 2.59 -22.40
CA VAL A 135 -25.33 1.64 -22.64
C VAL A 135 -24.01 2.41 -22.74
N TYR A 136 -23.07 2.03 -21.88
CA TYR A 136 -21.77 2.66 -21.76
C TYR A 136 -20.66 1.61 -21.79
N THR A 137 -19.52 1.98 -22.35
CA THR A 137 -18.34 1.10 -22.47
C THR A 137 -17.12 1.76 -21.86
N VAL A 138 -16.16 0.98 -21.39
CA VAL A 138 -14.87 1.51 -20.93
C VAL A 138 -13.89 1.52 -22.09
N LYS A 139 -13.27 2.68 -22.34
CA LYS A 139 -12.36 2.90 -23.47
C LYS A 139 -11.23 1.86 -23.48
N GLY A 140 -11.15 1.09 -24.57
CA GLY A 140 -10.12 0.07 -24.76
C GLY A 140 -10.30 -1.21 -23.91
N LYS A 141 -11.46 -1.40 -23.27
CA LYS A 141 -11.77 -2.59 -22.46
C LYS A 141 -13.07 -3.25 -22.93
N GLN A 142 -13.20 -4.55 -22.66
CA GLN A 142 -14.42 -5.31 -22.97
C GLN A 142 -15.46 -5.13 -21.87
N GLY A 143 -16.73 -5.35 -22.22
CA GLY A 143 -17.87 -5.28 -21.31
C GLY A 143 -18.56 -3.91 -21.28
N TYR A 144 -19.70 -3.87 -20.58
CA TYR A 144 -20.51 -2.66 -20.42
C TYR A 144 -20.51 -2.18 -18.98
N VAL A 145 -20.71 -0.87 -18.76
CA VAL A 145 -21.01 -0.34 -17.43
C VAL A 145 -22.43 -0.74 -17.06
N MET A 146 -22.59 -1.42 -15.94
CA MET A 146 -23.87 -1.83 -15.39
C MET A 146 -24.62 -0.61 -14.88
N VAL A 147 -25.90 -0.55 -15.25
CA VAL A 147 -26.84 0.49 -14.82
C VAL A 147 -27.96 -0.22 -14.05
N PRO A 148 -27.76 -0.54 -12.76
CA PRO A 148 -28.66 -1.42 -12.02
C PRO A 148 -29.99 -0.75 -11.64
N ASP A 149 -30.02 0.58 -11.61
CA ASP A 149 -31.18 1.35 -11.14
C ASP A 149 -31.31 2.69 -11.89
N LEU A 150 -32.49 3.31 -11.72
CA LEU A 150 -32.81 4.57 -12.38
C LEU A 150 -31.89 5.72 -11.92
N LYS A 151 -31.46 5.73 -10.65
CA LYS A 151 -30.54 6.76 -10.13
C LYS A 151 -29.19 6.70 -10.84
N THR A 152 -28.66 5.50 -11.08
CA THR A 152 -27.42 5.30 -11.83
C THR A 152 -27.58 5.74 -13.27
N SER A 153 -28.70 5.42 -13.90
CA SER A 153 -29.00 5.87 -15.27
C SER A 153 -29.03 7.40 -15.38
N VAL A 154 -29.75 8.09 -14.48
CA VAL A 154 -29.82 9.57 -14.48
C VAL A 154 -28.45 10.17 -14.24
N PHE A 155 -27.69 9.63 -13.28
CA PHE A 155 -26.34 10.07 -12.98
C PHE A 155 -25.40 9.94 -14.19
N LEU A 156 -25.35 8.77 -14.84
CA LEU A 156 -24.48 8.55 -15.98
C LEU A 156 -24.90 9.39 -17.20
N ARG A 157 -26.20 9.61 -17.41
CA ARG A 157 -26.69 10.51 -18.47
C ARG A 157 -26.26 11.96 -18.27
N SER A 158 -26.09 12.41 -17.03
CA SER A 158 -25.65 13.77 -16.72
C SER A 158 -24.17 14.06 -17.05
N LYS A 159 -23.35 13.02 -17.25
CA LYS A 159 -21.89 13.14 -17.39
C LYS A 159 -21.40 13.41 -18.82
N GLY A 160 -22.28 13.39 -19.82
CA GLY A 160 -21.93 13.66 -21.23
C GLY A 160 -21.53 12.42 -22.05
N GLY A 161 -20.78 12.62 -23.13
CA GLY A 161 -20.42 11.58 -24.11
C GLY A 161 -19.19 10.74 -23.75
N GLU A 162 -18.17 11.36 -23.17
CA GLU A 162 -16.96 10.70 -22.67
C GLU A 162 -16.61 11.33 -21.30
N PHE A 163 -16.46 10.50 -20.27
CA PHE A 163 -16.23 10.98 -18.90
C PHE A 163 -15.41 10.00 -18.06
N LYS A 164 -14.82 10.50 -16.99
CA LYS A 164 -14.13 9.68 -15.99
C LYS A 164 -15.13 9.10 -15.01
N LEU A 165 -15.04 7.80 -14.74
CA LEU A 165 -15.90 7.09 -13.79
C LEU A 165 -15.06 6.18 -12.90
N LYS A 166 -15.28 6.20 -11.60
CA LYS A 166 -14.73 5.17 -10.69
C LYS A 166 -15.56 3.88 -10.86
N CYS A 167 -14.99 2.86 -11.51
CA CYS A 167 -15.67 1.57 -11.68
C CYS A 167 -14.71 0.38 -11.57
N ILE A 168 -15.26 -0.79 -11.24
CA ILE A 168 -14.51 -2.05 -11.11
C ILE A 168 -15.07 -3.10 -12.06
N SER A 169 -14.20 -3.96 -12.58
CA SER A 169 -14.64 -5.09 -13.40
C SER A 169 -15.22 -6.21 -12.51
N GLN A 170 -16.43 -6.65 -12.81
CA GLN A 170 -17.12 -7.74 -12.15
C GLN A 170 -17.83 -8.60 -13.20
N ASN A 171 -17.46 -9.89 -13.28
CA ASN A 171 -18.04 -10.87 -14.22
C ASN A 171 -18.04 -10.41 -15.69
N GLY A 172 -16.98 -9.74 -16.13
CA GLY A 172 -16.85 -9.25 -17.51
C GLY A 172 -17.59 -7.94 -17.82
N ASN A 173 -18.28 -7.35 -16.84
CA ASN A 173 -18.90 -6.02 -16.93
C ASN A 173 -18.27 -5.06 -15.91
N TRP A 174 -18.67 -3.79 -15.95
CA TRP A 174 -18.10 -2.73 -15.10
C TRP A 174 -19.15 -2.18 -14.14
N VAL A 175 -18.82 -2.04 -12.86
CA VAL A 175 -19.76 -1.57 -11.83
C VAL A 175 -19.30 -0.23 -11.28
N CYS A 176 -20.19 0.77 -11.33
CA CYS A 176 -19.94 2.09 -10.76
C CYS A 176 -19.68 2.00 -9.25
N GLN A 177 -18.67 2.72 -8.76
CA GLN A 177 -18.27 2.82 -7.36
C GLN A 177 -18.40 4.25 -6.82
N GLU A 178 -18.94 5.18 -7.61
CA GLU A 178 -19.18 6.55 -7.14
C GLU A 178 -20.41 6.60 -6.25
N TYR A 179 -20.40 7.55 -5.30
CA TYR A 179 -21.59 7.86 -4.53
C TYR A 179 -22.61 8.55 -5.45
N ILE A 180 -23.74 7.89 -5.67
CA ILE A 180 -24.83 8.41 -6.49
C ILE A 180 -25.90 8.95 -5.54
N PRO A 181 -26.13 10.28 -5.49
CA PRO A 181 -27.12 10.87 -4.62
C PRO A 181 -28.54 10.36 -4.94
N GLU A 182 -29.38 10.29 -3.93
CA GLU A 182 -30.79 9.88 -4.07
C GLU A 182 -31.54 10.84 -5.02
N LEU A 183 -32.43 10.27 -5.84
CA LEU A 183 -33.28 11.05 -6.73
C LEU A 183 -34.29 11.84 -5.86
N LYS A 184 -34.38 13.15 -6.10
CA LYS A 184 -35.43 13.99 -5.53
C LYS A 184 -36.75 13.85 -6.29
#